data_AF-A0A1D6KIF8-F1
#
_entry.id   AF-A0A1D6KIF8-F1
#
_cell.length_a   1.000
_cell.length_b   1.000
_cell.length_c   1.000
_cell.angle_alpha   90.00
_cell.angle_beta   90.00
_cell.angle_gamma   90.00
#
_symmetry.space_group_name_H-M   'P 1'
#
loop_
_entity.id
_entity.type
_entity.pdbx_description
1 polymer ?
#
loop_
_entity_poly.entity_id
_entity_poly.type
_entity_poly.pdbx_seq_one_letter_code
_entity_poly.pdbx_strand_id
1 'polypeptide(L)'
;MVMNCNENSKSGASSRCAGCQGSGFKVQIRQLGHGMIQQMQHPCNECKGSGETISDKDRCPQCKGVKVVPEKKVLEVVVQKGMQNGQKITFPGEADEAPDTATGDIIFVLQQKEHPKFKRKGDDLFYEHTLTLTESLCGFQFVLTHLDNRQLLIKSNPGEVVNPGEVVKPGKESDSLCSGLLAV
;
A
#
# COMPACT_ATOMS: atom_id res chain seq x y z
N MET A 1 3.64 10.12 8.21
CA MET A 1 5.05 9.77 7.97
C MET A 1 5.84 10.40 9.10
N VAL A 2 6.85 9.71 9.60
CA VAL A 2 7.76 10.26 10.60
C VAL A 2 9.06 10.65 9.91
N MET A 3 9.52 11.87 10.07
CA MET A 3 10.80 12.34 9.53
C MET A 3 11.84 12.51 10.62
N ASN A 4 13.10 12.22 10.27
CA ASN A 4 14.23 12.40 11.15
C ASN A 4 14.54 13.90 11.34
N CYS A 5 14.72 14.31 12.58
CA CYS A 5 15.11 15.65 12.95
C CYS A 5 16.61 15.63 13.27
N ASN A 6 17.42 16.08 12.31
CA ASN A 6 18.88 16.10 12.41
C ASN A 6 19.40 16.95 13.58
N GLU A 7 18.60 17.90 14.05
CA GLU A 7 18.91 18.75 15.20
C GLU A 7 18.27 18.18 16.48
N ASN A 8 19.05 17.43 17.26
CA ASN A 8 18.60 16.92 18.56
C ASN A 8 18.61 18.02 19.65
N SER A 9 19.47 19.04 19.48
CA SER A 9 19.57 20.22 20.36
C SER A 9 19.84 21.50 19.57
N LYS A 10 19.33 22.64 20.06
CA LYS A 10 19.49 23.97 19.43
C LYS A 10 20.94 24.41 19.29
N SER A 11 21.79 23.98 20.22
CA SER A 11 23.20 24.37 20.34
C SER A 11 24.15 23.21 19.99
N GLY A 12 23.64 22.05 19.58
CA GLY A 12 24.43 20.83 19.42
C GLY A 12 24.98 20.25 20.72
N ALA A 13 24.70 20.87 21.88
CA ALA A 13 25.19 20.42 23.18
C ALA A 13 24.37 19.21 23.67
N SER A 14 25.03 18.06 23.79
CA SER A 14 24.57 16.92 24.59
C SER A 14 25.58 16.68 25.72
N SER A 15 25.10 16.37 26.91
CA SER A 15 25.95 16.01 28.05
C SER A 15 25.87 14.51 28.30
N ARG A 16 26.95 13.90 28.80
CA ARG A 16 26.90 12.50 29.23
C ARG A 16 25.88 12.35 30.36
N CYS A 17 25.04 11.33 30.26
CA CYS A 17 24.06 11.02 31.29
C CYS A 17 24.77 10.76 32.63
N ALA A 18 24.39 11.49 33.67
CA ALA A 18 25.03 11.34 34.99
C ALA A 18 24.77 9.96 35.60
N GLY A 19 23.57 9.40 35.45
CA GLY A 19 23.19 8.13 36.05
C GLY A 19 23.81 6.88 35.41
N CYS A 20 24.16 6.91 34.12
CA CYS A 20 24.85 5.78 33.45
C CYS A 20 26.25 6.12 32.94
N GLN A 21 26.72 7.36 33.13
CA GLN A 21 28.02 7.85 32.68
C GLN A 21 28.29 7.61 31.19
N GLY A 22 27.26 7.62 30.34
CA GLY A 22 27.38 7.35 28.90
C GLY A 22 27.12 5.90 28.47
N SER A 23 26.95 4.97 29.41
CA SER A 23 26.74 3.55 29.06
C SER A 23 25.34 3.24 28.51
N GLY A 24 24.34 4.10 28.73
CA GLY A 24 22.96 3.88 28.25
C GLY A 24 22.15 2.86 29.06
N PHE A 25 22.80 1.97 29.82
CA PHE A 25 22.17 0.97 30.68
C PHE A 25 22.68 1.03 32.13
N LYS A 26 21.87 0.54 33.07
CA LYS A 26 22.24 0.32 34.48
C LYS A 26 22.21 -1.19 34.74
N VAL A 27 23.26 -1.71 35.39
CA VAL A 27 23.36 -3.14 35.73
C VAL A 27 22.73 -3.38 37.10
N GLN A 28 21.69 -4.20 37.16
CA GLN A 28 21.08 -4.66 38.39
C GLN A 28 21.49 -6.11 38.68
N ILE A 29 22.12 -6.34 39.83
CA ILE A 29 22.55 -7.67 40.25
C ILE A 29 21.40 -8.32 41.04
N ARG A 30 20.93 -9.50 40.62
CA ARG A 30 19.96 -10.32 41.33
C ARG A 30 20.61 -11.62 41.78
N GLN A 31 20.63 -11.89 43.09
CA GLN A 31 21.08 -13.18 43.61
C GLN A 31 19.95 -14.23 43.47
N LEU A 32 20.25 -15.32 42.77
CA LEU A 32 19.31 -16.44 42.54
C LEU A 32 19.55 -17.62 43.48
N GLY A 33 20.56 -17.55 44.37
CA GLY A 33 20.90 -18.60 45.32
C GLY A 33 22.36 -18.54 45.74
N HIS A 34 22.84 -19.61 46.40
CA HIS A 34 24.21 -19.72 46.90
C HIS A 34 25.24 -19.67 45.75
N GLY A 35 25.97 -18.56 45.65
CA GLY A 35 27.06 -18.36 44.69
C GLY A 35 26.62 -17.96 43.27
N MET A 36 25.33 -17.89 42.97
CA MET A 36 24.81 -17.53 41.64
C MET A 36 24.26 -16.11 41.62
N ILE A 37 24.98 -15.22 40.92
CA ILE A 37 24.52 -13.85 40.63
C ILE A 37 24.08 -13.74 39.17
N GLN A 38 22.93 -13.15 38.94
CA GLN A 38 22.44 -12.77 37.62
C GLN A 38 22.57 -11.25 37.46
N GLN A 39 23.36 -10.81 36.50
CA GLN A 39 23.43 -9.40 36.13
C GLN A 39 22.37 -9.11 35.06
N MET A 40 21.34 -8.33 35.39
CA MET A 40 20.34 -7.86 34.43
C MET A 40 20.67 -6.42 34.03
N GLN A 41 20.80 -6.19 32.73
CA GLN A 41 20.97 -4.84 32.19
C GLN A 41 19.60 -4.24 31.95
N HIS A 42 19.33 -3.08 32.56
CA HIS A 42 18.12 -2.31 32.33
C HIS A 42 18.48 -1.00 31.63
N PRO A 43 17.67 -0.51 30.68
CA PRO A 43 17.90 0.82 30.08
C PRO A 43 17.90 1.88 31.18
N CYS A 44 18.85 2.81 31.14
CA CYS A 44 18.95 3.85 32.17
C CYS A 44 17.73 4.77 32.10
N ASN A 45 16.99 4.91 33.20
CA ASN A 45 15.75 5.71 33.25
C ASN A 45 15.94 7.19 32.88
N GLU A 46 17.14 7.75 33.10
CA GLU A 46 17.44 9.17 32.87
C GLU A 46 17.69 9.49 31.38
N CYS A 47 18.39 8.60 30.66
CA CYS A 47 18.68 8.77 29.23
C CYS A 47 17.88 7.84 28.31
N LYS A 48 17.06 6.95 28.87
CA LYS A 48 16.26 5.96 28.14
C LYS A 48 17.06 5.14 27.11
N GLY A 49 18.33 4.87 27.39
CA GLY A 49 19.20 4.12 26.49
C GLY A 49 20.13 4.95 25.61
N SER A 50 19.94 6.27 25.49
CA SER A 50 20.77 7.11 24.60
C SER A 50 22.20 7.35 25.12
N GLY A 51 22.46 7.14 26.41
CA GLY A 51 23.76 7.46 27.05
C GLY A 51 24.03 8.96 27.23
N GLU A 52 23.32 9.80 26.50
CA GLU A 52 23.42 11.26 26.53
C GLU A 52 22.11 11.91 26.97
N THR A 53 22.23 13.02 27.69
CA THR A 53 21.13 13.85 28.16
C THR A 53 21.23 15.24 27.56
N ILE A 54 20.11 15.77 27.09
CA ILE A 54 20.02 17.14 26.58
C ILE A 54 19.27 17.98 27.60
N SER A 55 19.84 19.13 27.94
CA SER A 55 19.24 20.10 28.86
C SER A 55 17.88 20.57 28.32
N ASP A 56 16.88 20.76 29.18
CA ASP A 56 15.53 21.15 28.72
C ASP A 56 15.52 22.46 27.93
N LYS A 57 16.49 23.35 28.17
CA LYS A 57 16.64 24.63 27.45
C LYS A 57 17.15 24.44 26.03
N ASP A 58 17.99 23.43 25.82
CA ASP A 58 18.64 23.14 24.54
C ASP A 58 17.87 22.12 23.70
N ARG A 59 16.82 21.49 24.22
CA ARG A 59 16.01 20.54 23.45
C ARG A 59 15.42 21.21 22.22
N CYS A 60 15.50 20.51 21.09
CA CYS A 60 14.85 20.94 19.87
C CYS A 60 13.33 21.08 20.11
N PRO A 61 12.72 22.22 19.76
CA PRO A 61 11.30 22.46 20.00
C PRO A 61 10.40 21.55 19.16
N GLN A 62 10.90 21.07 18.01
CA GLN A 62 10.17 20.23 17.07
C GLN A 62 10.15 18.77 17.52
N CYS A 63 11.31 18.15 17.75
CA CYS A 63 11.41 16.73 18.11
C CYS A 63 11.46 16.48 19.62
N LYS A 64 11.60 17.52 20.46
CA LYS A 64 11.71 17.44 21.93
C LYS A 64 12.77 16.44 22.43
N GLY A 65 13.83 16.23 21.64
CA GLY A 65 14.91 15.28 21.95
C GLY A 65 14.65 13.84 21.51
N VAL A 66 13.55 13.57 20.79
CA VAL A 66 13.18 12.25 20.27
C VAL A 66 13.76 12.01 18.86
N LYS A 67 14.42 13.02 18.26
CA LYS A 67 14.99 12.98 16.91
C LYS A 67 14.01 12.66 15.78
N VAL A 68 12.70 12.63 16.05
CA VAL A 68 11.68 12.39 15.02
C VAL A 68 10.49 13.32 15.16
N VAL A 69 9.86 13.66 14.03
CA VAL A 69 8.70 14.56 13.97
C VAL A 69 7.64 13.98 13.04
N PRO A 70 6.34 14.01 13.41
CA PRO A 70 5.27 13.59 12.52
C PRO A 70 5.07 14.63 11.40
N GLU A 71 5.14 14.16 10.16
CA GLU A 71 4.91 14.95 8.95
C GLU A 71 3.77 14.35 8.11
N LYS A 72 2.99 15.25 7.49
CA LYS A 72 1.95 14.91 6.51
C LYS A 72 2.45 15.25 5.11
N LYS A 73 2.78 14.21 4.34
CA LYS A 73 3.16 14.30 2.94
C LYS A 73 2.05 13.76 2.06
N VAL A 74 1.78 14.42 0.94
CA VAL A 74 0.82 13.95 -0.08
C VAL A 74 1.63 13.27 -1.18
N LEU A 75 1.31 12.01 -1.47
CA LEU A 75 1.92 11.25 -2.55
C LEU A 75 0.90 11.09 -3.68
N GLU A 76 1.27 11.53 -4.89
CA GLU A 76 0.43 11.39 -6.08
C GLU A 76 0.72 10.05 -6.76
N VAL A 77 -0.29 9.18 -6.81
CA VAL A 77 -0.19 7.87 -7.44
C VAL A 77 -0.87 7.93 -8.81
N VAL A 78 -0.08 7.81 -9.88
CA VAL A 78 -0.60 7.76 -11.26
C VAL A 78 -0.91 6.32 -11.64
N VAL A 79 -2.20 6.00 -11.82
CA VAL A 79 -2.65 4.69 -12.28
C VAL A 79 -2.77 4.69 -13.80
N GLN A 80 -1.90 3.94 -14.48
CA GLN A 80 -1.91 3.80 -15.93
C GLN A 80 -3.03 2.87 -16.42
N LYS A 81 -3.49 3.11 -17.65
CA LYS A 81 -4.47 2.24 -18.30
C LYS A 81 -3.91 0.83 -18.45
N GLY A 82 -4.73 -0.17 -18.16
CA GLY A 82 -4.36 -1.59 -18.28
C GLY A 82 -3.68 -2.19 -17.05
N MET A 83 -3.33 -1.40 -16.03
CA MET A 83 -2.75 -1.93 -14.79
C MET A 83 -3.63 -3.02 -14.18
N GLN A 84 -2.98 -4.07 -13.68
CA GLN A 84 -3.65 -5.29 -13.20
C GLN A 84 -3.94 -5.21 -11.70
N ASN A 85 -4.93 -6.01 -11.27
CA ASN A 85 -5.19 -6.20 -9.85
C ASN A 85 -3.95 -6.80 -9.16
N GLY A 86 -3.60 -6.27 -7.98
CA GLY A 86 -2.43 -6.69 -7.21
C GLY A 86 -1.10 -6.10 -7.69
N GLN A 87 -1.09 -5.30 -8.77
CA GLN A 87 0.12 -4.64 -9.23
C GLN A 87 0.63 -3.64 -8.18
N LYS A 88 1.96 -3.62 -7.98
CA LYS A 88 2.63 -2.84 -6.95
C LYS A 88 3.22 -1.57 -7.55
N ILE A 89 2.98 -0.43 -6.89
CA ILE A 89 3.62 0.86 -7.19
C ILE A 89 4.45 1.22 -5.96
N THR A 90 5.77 1.22 -6.11
CA THR A 90 6.71 1.42 -5.01
C THR A 90 7.24 2.86 -5.01
N PHE A 91 7.19 3.50 -3.85
CA PHE A 91 7.81 4.79 -3.58
C PHE A 91 8.99 4.56 -2.63
N PRO A 92 10.22 4.56 -3.14
CA PRO A 92 11.39 4.23 -2.35
C PRO A 92 11.71 5.33 -1.34
N GLY A 93 12.02 4.95 -0.09
CA GLY A 93 12.41 5.90 0.95
C GLY A 93 11.29 6.84 1.43
N GLU A 94 10.02 6.49 1.17
CA GLU A 94 8.86 7.27 1.61
C GLU A 94 8.18 6.69 2.86
N ALA A 95 8.72 5.63 3.49
CA ALA A 95 8.17 5.09 4.74
C ALA A 95 8.60 5.89 5.99
N ASP A 96 8.21 5.44 7.17
CA ASP A 96 8.60 6.11 8.42
C ASP A 96 10.12 6.04 8.63
N GLU A 97 10.70 7.19 8.95
CA GLU A 97 12.10 7.31 9.30
C GLU A 97 12.30 7.08 10.80
N ALA A 98 13.38 6.39 11.14
CA ALA A 98 13.85 6.26 12.50
C ALA A 98 15.30 6.74 12.60
N PRO A 99 15.72 7.26 13.76
CA PRO A 99 17.11 7.63 13.97
C PRO A 99 18.01 6.41 13.75
N ASP A 100 19.14 6.61 13.10
CA ASP A 100 20.16 5.58 12.87
C ASP A 100 19.69 4.38 12.01
N THR A 101 18.57 4.51 11.29
CA THR A 101 18.00 3.47 10.42
C THR A 101 17.67 4.03 9.04
N ALA A 102 17.85 3.22 7.98
CA ALA A 102 17.45 3.60 6.62
C ALA A 102 15.92 3.60 6.47
N THR A 103 15.40 4.58 5.74
CA THR A 103 13.96 4.70 5.45
C THR A 103 13.48 3.55 4.60
N GLY A 104 12.32 2.98 4.95
CA GLY A 104 11.68 1.95 4.15
C GLY A 104 10.91 2.49 2.94
N ASP A 105 10.24 1.58 2.22
CA ASP A 105 9.47 1.93 1.03
C ASP A 105 7.96 1.89 1.30
N ILE A 106 7.21 2.78 0.67
CA ILE A 106 5.75 2.67 0.60
C ILE A 106 5.39 1.89 -0.66
N ILE A 107 4.66 0.79 -0.49
CA ILE A 107 4.17 -0.03 -1.59
C ILE A 107 2.65 0.11 -1.66
N PHE A 108 2.17 0.78 -2.71
CA PHE A 108 0.74 0.78 -3.04
C PHE A 108 0.42 -0.48 -3.82
N VAL A 109 -0.57 -1.24 -3.35
CA VAL A 109 -1.10 -2.40 -4.05
C VAL A 109 -2.42 -2.00 -4.70
N LEU A 110 -2.49 -2.07 -6.01
CA LEU A 110 -3.72 -1.78 -6.72
C LEU A 110 -4.76 -2.85 -6.42
N GLN A 111 -5.93 -2.43 -5.95
CA GLN A 111 -7.07 -3.31 -5.74
C GLN A 111 -8.15 -2.98 -6.75
N GLN A 112 -8.49 -3.95 -7.59
CA GLN A 112 -9.59 -3.83 -8.52
C GLN A 112 -10.91 -3.86 -7.76
N LYS A 113 -11.70 -2.80 -7.89
CA LYS A 113 -13.07 -2.76 -7.38
C LYS A 113 -13.98 -3.59 -8.28
N GLU A 114 -14.85 -4.39 -7.68
CA GLU A 114 -15.87 -5.12 -8.41
C GLU A 114 -16.86 -4.17 -9.09
N HIS A 115 -17.20 -4.46 -10.34
CA HIS A 115 -18.16 -3.69 -11.12
C HIS A 115 -19.45 -4.51 -11.26
N PRO A 116 -20.64 -3.89 -11.11
CA PRO A 116 -21.92 -4.62 -11.09
C PRO A 116 -22.22 -5.35 -12.40
N LYS A 117 -21.69 -4.86 -13.54
CA LYS A 117 -21.96 -5.41 -14.87
C LYS A 117 -20.78 -6.13 -15.50
N PHE A 118 -19.55 -5.82 -15.08
CA PHE A 118 -18.36 -6.24 -15.81
C PHE A 118 -17.41 -7.00 -14.89
N LYS A 119 -16.93 -8.14 -15.36
CA LYS A 119 -15.91 -8.95 -14.68
C LYS A 119 -14.66 -8.96 -15.55
N ARG A 120 -13.56 -8.38 -15.06
CA ARG A 120 -12.28 -8.42 -15.78
C ARG A 120 -11.57 -9.74 -15.47
N LYS A 121 -11.02 -10.39 -16.48
CA LYS A 121 -10.14 -11.55 -16.33
C LYS A 121 -8.94 -11.39 -17.26
N GLY A 122 -7.78 -11.07 -16.65
CA GLY A 122 -6.59 -10.68 -17.41
C GLY A 122 -6.82 -9.38 -18.18
N ASP A 123 -6.66 -9.45 -19.49
CA ASP A 123 -6.86 -8.32 -20.40
C ASP A 123 -8.26 -8.28 -21.03
N ASP A 124 -9.09 -9.29 -20.75
CA ASP A 124 -10.46 -9.42 -21.27
C ASP A 124 -11.51 -8.92 -20.27
N LEU A 125 -12.64 -8.43 -20.81
CA LEU A 125 -13.78 -7.93 -20.04
C LEU A 125 -15.03 -8.78 -20.30
N PHE A 126 -15.52 -9.47 -19.28
CA PHE A 126 -16.70 -10.31 -19.35
C PHE A 126 -17.95 -9.54 -18.94
N TYR A 127 -19.03 -9.75 -19.68
CA TYR A 127 -20.38 -9.27 -19.38
C TYR A 127 -21.31 -10.47 -19.49
N GLU A 128 -22.10 -10.71 -18.44
CA GLU A 128 -23.10 -11.77 -18.38
C GLU A 128 -24.45 -11.21 -18.84
N HIS A 129 -25.02 -11.81 -19.88
CA HIS A 129 -26.31 -11.41 -20.42
C HIS A 129 -27.25 -12.59 -20.52
N THR A 130 -28.39 -12.50 -19.83
CA THR A 130 -29.42 -13.53 -19.87
C THR A 130 -30.29 -13.35 -21.10
N LEU A 131 -30.18 -14.28 -22.06
CA LEU A 131 -31.03 -14.33 -23.25
C LEU A 131 -32.28 -15.16 -23.01
N THR A 132 -33.37 -14.79 -23.68
CA THR A 132 -34.54 -15.67 -23.78
C THR A 132 -34.26 -16.82 -24.74
N LEU A 133 -35.01 -17.93 -24.60
CA LEU A 133 -34.88 -19.08 -25.50
C LEU A 133 -35.13 -18.70 -26.97
N THR A 134 -36.10 -17.81 -27.20
CA THR A 134 -36.41 -17.30 -28.54
C THR A 134 -35.27 -16.48 -29.13
N GLU A 135 -34.63 -15.63 -28.34
CA GLU A 135 -33.46 -14.84 -28.78
C GLU A 135 -32.24 -15.74 -29.04
N SER A 136 -32.09 -16.81 -28.28
CA SER A 136 -30.99 -17.76 -28.43
C SER A 136 -31.11 -18.60 -29.72
N LEU A 137 -32.33 -18.83 -30.21
CA LEU A 137 -32.60 -19.62 -31.42
C LEU A 137 -32.78 -18.77 -32.68
N CYS A 138 -33.42 -17.61 -32.56
CA CYS A 138 -33.79 -16.76 -33.69
C CYS A 138 -32.79 -15.63 -33.96
N GLY A 139 -31.71 -15.53 -33.16
CA GLY A 139 -30.79 -14.41 -33.17
C GLY A 139 -31.26 -13.28 -32.24
N PHE A 140 -30.31 -12.46 -31.79
CA PHE A 140 -30.54 -11.37 -30.86
C PHE A 140 -29.81 -10.10 -31.30
N GLN A 141 -30.28 -8.95 -30.81
CA GLN A 141 -29.63 -7.68 -30.98
C GLN A 141 -29.87 -6.82 -29.74
N PHE A 142 -28.80 -6.41 -29.06
CA PHE A 142 -28.90 -5.47 -27.94
C PHE A 142 -27.72 -4.51 -27.92
N VAL A 143 -27.92 -3.38 -27.23
CA VAL A 143 -26.91 -2.34 -27.07
C VAL A 143 -26.27 -2.46 -25.69
N LEU A 144 -24.95 -2.62 -25.66
CA LEU A 144 -24.15 -2.65 -24.45
C LEU A 144 -23.39 -1.34 -24.29
N THR A 145 -23.56 -0.67 -23.15
CA THR A 145 -22.73 0.49 -22.78
C THR A 145 -21.40 0.02 -22.20
N HIS A 146 -20.30 0.31 -22.89
CA HIS A 146 -18.93 0.01 -22.45
C HIS A 146 -18.50 0.92 -21.29
N LEU A 147 -17.36 0.61 -20.65
CA LEU A 147 -16.75 1.44 -19.59
C LEU A 147 -16.37 2.85 -20.08
N ASP A 148 -16.12 3.02 -21.38
CA ASP A 148 -15.80 4.31 -22.01
C ASP A 148 -17.05 5.13 -22.38
N ASN A 149 -18.25 4.69 -21.95
CA ASN A 149 -19.56 5.23 -22.35
C ASN A 149 -19.91 5.08 -23.84
N ARG A 150 -19.11 4.31 -24.60
CA ARG A 150 -19.44 3.93 -25.98
C ARG A 150 -20.57 2.89 -25.98
N GLN A 151 -21.43 2.96 -26.98
CA GLN A 151 -22.49 1.97 -27.19
C GLN A 151 -22.03 0.94 -28.22
N LEU A 152 -21.93 -0.32 -27.79
CA LEU A 152 -21.56 -1.44 -28.65
C LEU A 152 -22.84 -2.19 -29.02
N LEU A 153 -23.08 -2.34 -30.32
CA LEU A 153 -24.17 -3.16 -30.82
C LEU A 153 -23.72 -4.62 -30.91
N ILE A 154 -24.22 -5.46 -30.02
CA ILE A 154 -24.00 -6.91 -30.10
C ILE A 154 -25.17 -7.50 -30.87
N LYS A 155 -24.87 -8.23 -31.95
CA LYS A 155 -25.88 -8.91 -32.77
C LYS A 155 -25.42 -10.31 -33.15
N SER A 156 -26.38 -11.24 -33.16
CA SER A 156 -26.24 -12.57 -33.76
C SER A 156 -27.11 -12.63 -35.02
N ASN A 157 -26.67 -13.38 -36.04
CA ASN A 157 -27.45 -13.51 -37.26
C ASN A 157 -28.68 -14.40 -37.03
N PRO A 158 -29.81 -14.15 -37.72
CA PRO A 158 -30.96 -15.04 -37.64
C PRO A 158 -30.62 -16.47 -38.07
N GLY A 159 -30.90 -17.44 -37.19
CA GLY A 159 -30.59 -18.87 -37.41
C GLY A 159 -29.25 -19.34 -36.82
N GLU A 160 -28.45 -18.43 -36.25
CA GLU A 160 -27.25 -18.77 -35.48
C GLU A 160 -27.65 -19.08 -34.03
N VAL A 161 -27.57 -20.36 -33.66
CA VAL A 161 -27.97 -20.85 -32.33
C VAL A 161 -26.85 -20.60 -31.33
N VAL A 162 -27.17 -19.91 -30.25
CA VAL A 162 -26.25 -19.65 -29.14
C VAL A 162 -26.52 -20.62 -28.01
N ASN A 163 -25.48 -21.36 -27.60
CA ASN A 163 -25.57 -22.33 -26.53
C ASN A 163 -25.38 -21.67 -25.15
N PRO A 164 -25.97 -22.22 -24.07
CA PRO A 164 -25.69 -21.75 -22.72
C PRO A 164 -24.20 -21.85 -22.37
N GLY A 165 -23.59 -20.77 -21.86
CA GLY A 165 -22.16 -20.70 -21.56
C GLY A 165 -21.27 -20.29 -22.74
N GLU A 166 -21.86 -20.05 -23.91
CA GLU A 166 -21.11 -19.66 -25.11
C GLU A 166 -20.60 -18.21 -25.03
N VAL A 167 -19.40 -17.96 -25.55
CA VAL A 167 -18.74 -16.65 -25.49
C VAL A 167 -18.82 -15.96 -26.84
N VAL A 168 -19.56 -14.85 -26.93
CA VAL A 168 -19.82 -14.12 -28.19
C VAL A 168 -18.96 -12.87 -28.28
N LYS A 169 -17.87 -12.93 -29.06
CA LYS A 169 -16.97 -11.78 -29.22
C LYS A 169 -17.57 -10.70 -30.11
N PRO A 170 -17.62 -9.43 -29.69
CA PRO A 170 -17.97 -8.34 -30.59
C PRO A 170 -16.96 -8.25 -31.74
N GLY A 171 -17.45 -7.94 -32.94
CA GLY A 171 -16.61 -7.71 -34.12
C GLY A 171 -15.58 -6.60 -33.83
N LYS A 172 -14.32 -6.82 -34.25
CA LYS A 172 -13.21 -5.89 -33.99
C LYS A 172 -13.54 -4.50 -34.54
N GLU A 173 -13.76 -3.54 -33.64
CA GLU A 173 -13.72 -2.12 -33.97
C GLU A 173 -12.30 -1.62 -33.70
N SER A 174 -11.74 -0.90 -34.67
CA SER A 174 -10.35 -0.47 -34.73
C SER A 174 -10.02 0.50 -33.59
N ASP A 175 -9.61 0.00 -32.43
CA ASP A 175 -8.74 0.69 -31.48
C ASP A 175 -8.15 -0.31 -30.46
N SER A 176 -6.87 -0.15 -30.21
CA SER A 176 -5.90 -1.21 -29.86
C SER A 176 -5.93 -1.77 -28.43
N LEU A 177 -7.07 -1.82 -27.72
CA LEU A 177 -7.13 -2.39 -26.36
C LEU A 177 -8.47 -3.06 -25.96
N CYS A 178 -9.38 -3.33 -26.89
CA CYS A 178 -10.65 -4.01 -26.54
C CYS A 178 -10.54 -5.52 -26.71
N SER A 179 -9.93 -6.19 -25.73
CA SER A 179 -9.92 -7.65 -25.65
C SER A 179 -11.29 -8.17 -25.19
N GLY A 180 -11.98 -8.83 -26.13
CA GLY A 180 -12.91 -9.95 -25.90
C GLY A 180 -14.05 -9.74 -24.90
N LEU A 181 -15.25 -9.54 -25.42
CA LEU A 181 -16.49 -9.37 -24.65
C LEU A 181 -17.46 -10.54 -24.86
N LEU A 182 -18.35 -10.70 -23.87
CA LEU A 182 -19.57 -11.54 -23.73
C LEU A 182 -19.41 -13.03 -23.37
N ALA A 183 -19.89 -13.41 -22.17
CA ALA A 183 -20.25 -14.80 -21.84
C ALA A 183 -21.77 -14.86 -21.63
N VAL A 184 -22.44 -15.75 -22.37
CA VAL A 184 -23.87 -16.04 -22.34
C VAL A 184 -24.19 -17.02 -21.23
#